data_AF-A0A835D002-F1
#
_entry.id   AF-A0A835D002-F1
#
_cell.length_a   1.000
_cell.length_b   1.000
_cell.length_c   1.000
_cell.angle_alpha   90.00
_cell.angle_beta   90.00
_cell.angle_gamma   90.00
#
_symmetry.space_group_name_H-M   'P 1'
#
loop_
_entity.id
_entity.type
_entity.pdbx_description
1 polymer ?
#
loop_
_entity_poly.entity_id
_entity_poly.type
_entity_poly.pdbx_seq_one_letter_code
_entity_poly.pdbx_strand_id
1 'polypeptide(L)'
;MEKNKNAVTNDEPTKINYRGVKAMPLIIGNETFEKLGTIGTISNLMVYLTTVFNMKNITAATFINTFSGTSNLAPLLGAFLSDTYFGRYKTLGFASISSFLGMFVLALTAGISKLHPPSCGLKDMSMCVGPTVWQQLFLLFGFGLLVIGAGGIRPCNLAFGADQFNPETESGKRGINSFFNWYYFTFTFAVMISVTLIVYVQSDVNWALGLSIPTVLMLLSCTVFFMGSRIYVKVKPEGSPLTSVVQVIVSATKKRRLRLPDQPSLSLFNHISSNSINSKLSHTDQFRFLDKAAIVIPEDQINSDGSAANPWRLCRMQQVEEVKCLTRVIPIWASAIIYHVAIVQQQTYAVFQALQSDRRLGSGKFQIPAASYIIFCMISLTIWIPIYDRIVVPSLRKLTGKEGGITVLQRMGIGIVLSVITMLVSALVEERRRTLALTHPTLGIAHGKGAISSMSGLWLIPQLTLAGLTEGFNSIGQIEFYYNQFPENMRSIAGSFFFCGMAGSSYLSGFLVTIVHKTTAGAATGNWLPEDLNKGRLDYFYYMIAALGFLNFGYFLMCARWYRYKGSGGTTLEVEMDTKKPEKFPV
;
A
#
# COMPACT_ATOMS: atom_id res chain seq x y z
N MET A 1 -15.89 2.82 -64.53
CA MET A 1 -16.38 1.49 -64.10
C MET A 1 -15.24 0.81 -63.37
N GLU A 2 -15.26 0.83 -62.03
CA GLU A 2 -15.76 -0.28 -61.18
C GLU A 2 -14.83 -1.50 -61.23
N LYS A 3 -14.45 -2.20 -60.16
CA LYS A 3 -14.66 -2.10 -58.71
C LYS A 3 -13.71 -3.15 -58.09
N ASN A 4 -12.96 -2.75 -57.06
CA ASN A 4 -12.85 -3.39 -55.74
C ASN A 4 -12.88 -4.94 -55.59
N LYS A 5 -11.88 -5.48 -54.88
CA LYS A 5 -12.09 -6.28 -53.65
C LYS A 5 -10.79 -6.47 -52.87
N ASN A 6 -10.56 -5.58 -51.91
CA ASN A 6 -9.67 -5.81 -50.77
C ASN A 6 -10.29 -6.93 -49.91
N ALA A 7 -9.52 -7.99 -49.67
CA ALA A 7 -9.86 -9.02 -48.71
C ALA A 7 -9.71 -8.47 -47.28
N VAL A 8 -10.83 -8.29 -46.60
CA VAL A 8 -10.89 -8.07 -45.16
C VAL A 8 -10.68 -9.43 -44.49
N THR A 9 -9.52 -9.64 -43.88
CA THR A 9 -9.31 -10.75 -42.94
C THR A 9 -10.09 -10.47 -41.67
N ASN A 10 -11.26 -11.10 -41.53
CA ASN A 10 -11.94 -11.24 -40.26
C ASN A 10 -11.12 -12.19 -39.38
N ASP A 11 -10.25 -11.65 -38.53
CA ASP A 11 -9.70 -12.39 -37.40
C ASP A 11 -10.86 -12.67 -36.41
N GLU A 12 -11.45 -13.86 -36.47
CA GLU A 12 -12.30 -14.35 -35.38
C GLU A 12 -11.48 -14.35 -34.07
N PRO A 13 -11.99 -13.76 -32.97
CA PRO A 13 -11.27 -13.76 -31.71
C PRO A 13 -11.08 -15.21 -31.23
N THR A 14 -9.82 -15.66 -31.15
CA THR A 14 -9.44 -16.96 -30.58
C THR A 14 -10.19 -17.19 -29.26
N LYS A 15 -11.06 -18.19 -29.25
CA LYS A 15 -11.89 -18.55 -28.09
C LYS A 15 -11.00 -18.90 -26.89
N ILE A 16 -10.96 -18.01 -25.89
CA ILE A 16 -10.12 -18.19 -24.70
C ILE A 16 -10.63 -19.39 -23.89
N ASN A 17 -9.74 -20.37 -23.63
CA ASN A 17 -10.08 -21.54 -22.84
C ASN A 17 -9.77 -21.29 -21.35
N TYR A 18 -10.78 -20.86 -20.60
CA TYR A 18 -10.67 -20.59 -19.16
C TYR A 18 -10.57 -21.89 -18.36
N ARG A 19 -9.48 -22.05 -17.61
CA ARG A 19 -9.22 -23.21 -16.74
C ARG A 19 -9.04 -22.80 -15.27
N GLY A 20 -9.77 -21.78 -14.83
CA GLY A 20 -9.65 -21.16 -13.52
C GLY A 20 -9.62 -22.13 -12.34
N VAL A 21 -10.50 -23.13 -12.30
CA VAL A 21 -10.53 -24.12 -11.21
C VAL A 21 -9.24 -24.95 -11.13
N LYS A 22 -8.60 -25.25 -12.27
CA LYS A 22 -7.32 -25.98 -12.31
C LYS A 22 -6.13 -25.06 -12.03
N ALA A 23 -6.20 -23.80 -12.43
CA ALA A 23 -5.15 -22.80 -12.21
C ALA A 23 -5.12 -22.26 -10.77
N MET A 24 -6.29 -22.18 -10.12
CA MET A 24 -6.50 -21.55 -8.82
C MET A 24 -5.57 -22.10 -7.72
N PRO A 25 -5.43 -23.43 -7.51
CA PRO A 25 -4.51 -23.96 -6.50
C PRO A 25 -3.06 -23.55 -6.73
N LEU A 26 -2.61 -23.45 -7.98
CA LEU A 26 -1.24 -23.07 -8.33
C LEU A 26 -1.00 -21.58 -8.05
N ILE A 27 -1.96 -20.72 -8.39
CA ILE A 27 -1.83 -19.27 -8.16
C ILE A 27 -1.90 -18.95 -6.66
N ILE A 28 -2.81 -19.58 -5.93
CA ILE A 28 -2.91 -19.42 -4.47
C ILE A 28 -1.68 -20.00 -3.78
N GLY A 29 -1.18 -21.15 -4.21
CA GLY A 29 0.05 -21.74 -3.70
C GLY A 29 1.25 -20.82 -3.92
N ASN A 30 1.41 -20.30 -5.14
CA ASN A 30 2.42 -19.28 -5.46
C ASN A 30 2.32 -18.08 -4.53
N GLU A 31 1.15 -17.45 -4.41
CA GLU A 31 0.96 -16.30 -3.52
C GLU A 31 1.30 -16.63 -2.07
N THR A 32 0.84 -17.77 -1.56
CA THR A 32 1.03 -18.14 -0.15
C THR A 32 2.51 -18.30 0.17
N PHE A 33 3.27 -18.99 -0.69
CA PHE A 33 4.70 -19.16 -0.53
C PHE A 33 5.49 -17.86 -0.75
N GLU A 34 5.07 -17.02 -1.71
CA GLU A 34 5.63 -15.69 -1.94
C GLU A 34 5.48 -14.82 -0.69
N LYS A 35 4.29 -14.76 -0.10
CA LYS A 35 4.03 -13.95 1.11
C LYS A 35 4.79 -14.48 2.31
N LEU A 36 4.83 -15.80 2.48
CA LEU A 36 5.64 -16.41 3.54
C LEU A 36 7.10 -15.98 3.45
N GLY A 37 7.67 -16.02 2.24
CA GLY A 37 9.03 -15.59 1.95
C GLY A 37 9.22 -14.09 2.16
N THR A 38 8.54 -13.26 1.38
CA THR A 38 8.72 -11.80 1.37
C THR A 38 8.45 -11.16 2.73
N ILE A 39 7.35 -11.52 3.42
CA ILE A 39 7.05 -10.99 4.75
C ILE A 39 8.04 -11.53 5.78
N GLY A 40 8.36 -12.82 5.72
CA GLY A 40 9.36 -13.43 6.61
C GLY A 40 10.73 -12.77 6.51
N THR A 41 11.16 -12.40 5.31
CA THR A 41 12.39 -11.63 5.09
C THR A 41 12.26 -10.22 5.64
N ILE A 42 11.21 -9.47 5.27
CA ILE A 42 11.11 -8.02 5.57
C ILE A 42 10.88 -7.74 7.05
N SER A 43 10.08 -8.56 7.74
CA SER A 43 9.60 -8.28 9.11
C SER A 43 10.72 -8.11 10.14
N ASN A 44 11.89 -8.70 9.94
CA ASN A 44 13.00 -8.62 10.89
C ASN A 44 14.26 -7.92 10.35
N LEU A 45 14.19 -7.29 9.17
CA LEU A 45 15.36 -6.63 8.56
C LEU A 45 15.92 -5.52 9.46
N MET A 46 15.07 -4.82 10.22
CA MET A 46 15.53 -3.81 11.16
C MET A 46 16.49 -4.39 12.21
N VAL A 47 16.15 -5.55 12.76
CA VAL A 47 17.02 -6.23 13.73
C VAL A 47 18.26 -6.77 13.02
N TYR A 48 18.11 -7.34 11.82
CA TYR A 48 19.24 -7.82 11.03
C TYR A 48 20.29 -6.74 10.73
N LEU A 49 19.84 -5.58 10.25
CA LEU A 49 20.74 -4.46 9.92
C LEU A 49 21.47 -3.92 11.16
N THR A 50 20.79 -3.86 12.30
CA THR A 50 21.38 -3.34 13.54
C THR A 50 22.27 -4.35 14.27
N THR A 51 22.02 -5.66 14.13
CA THR A 51 22.75 -6.72 14.87
C THR A 51 23.81 -7.46 14.06
N VAL A 52 23.60 -7.65 12.76
CA VAL A 52 24.54 -8.38 11.88
C VAL A 52 25.38 -7.41 11.06
N PHE A 53 24.77 -6.34 10.56
CA PHE A 53 25.47 -5.30 9.79
C PHE A 53 26.00 -4.17 10.68
N ASN A 54 25.82 -4.23 12.00
CA ASN A 54 26.27 -3.21 12.96
C ASN A 54 25.86 -1.78 12.57
N MET A 55 24.73 -1.62 11.87
CA MET A 55 24.24 -0.29 11.50
C MET A 55 23.66 0.42 12.71
N LYS A 56 23.94 1.71 12.80
CA LYS A 56 23.29 2.64 13.72
C LYS A 56 21.77 2.62 13.54
N ASN A 57 21.00 2.72 14.63
CA ASN A 57 19.54 2.68 14.63
C ASN A 57 18.93 3.67 13.64
N ILE A 58 19.47 4.89 13.57
CA ILE A 58 19.01 5.92 12.65
C ILE A 58 19.31 5.55 11.20
N THR A 59 20.52 5.06 10.92
CA THR A 59 20.90 4.63 9.58
C THR A 59 20.03 3.46 9.13
N ALA A 60 19.79 2.48 10.00
CA ALA A 60 18.93 1.33 9.72
C ALA A 60 17.46 1.77 9.51
N ALA A 61 16.93 2.65 10.36
CA ALA A 61 15.56 3.17 10.22
C ALA A 61 15.39 3.93 8.90
N THR A 62 16.31 4.85 8.56
CA THR A 62 16.28 5.57 7.28
C THR A 62 16.45 4.63 6.09
N PHE A 63 17.30 3.61 6.19
CA PHE A 63 17.48 2.61 5.14
C PHE A 63 16.19 1.80 4.90
N ILE A 64 15.57 1.26 5.96
CA ILE A 64 14.30 0.52 5.88
C ILE A 64 13.17 1.40 5.36
N ASN A 65 13.09 2.65 5.81
CA ASN A 65 12.12 3.62 5.33
C ASN A 65 12.33 3.93 3.83
N THR A 66 13.58 4.05 3.38
CA THR A 66 13.89 4.25 1.96
C THR A 66 13.50 3.03 1.13
N PHE A 67 13.88 1.83 1.58
CA PHE A 67 13.51 0.57 0.94
C PHE A 67 11.99 0.36 0.87
N SER A 68 11.28 0.57 1.97
CA SER A 68 9.82 0.49 2.03
C SER A 68 9.18 1.51 1.11
N GLY A 69 9.70 2.75 1.10
CA GLY A 69 9.27 3.82 0.20
C GLY A 69 9.39 3.41 -1.27
N THR A 70 10.56 2.92 -1.68
CA THR A 70 10.80 2.51 -3.07
C THR A 70 10.01 1.27 -3.44
N SER A 71 9.89 0.29 -2.54
CA SER A 71 9.11 -0.94 -2.76
C SER A 71 7.61 -0.69 -2.86
N ASN A 72 7.09 0.35 -2.21
CA ASN A 72 5.69 0.77 -2.33
C ASN A 72 5.45 1.65 -3.57
N LEU A 73 6.48 2.33 -4.11
CA LEU A 73 6.35 3.09 -5.36
C LEU A 73 6.51 2.22 -6.61
N ALA A 74 7.36 1.20 -6.55
CA ALA A 74 7.66 0.30 -7.67
C ALA A 74 6.43 -0.37 -8.32
N PRO A 75 5.36 -0.76 -7.57
CA PRO A 75 4.12 -1.28 -8.15
C PRO A 75 3.49 -0.41 -9.23
N LEU A 76 3.60 0.92 -9.12
CA LEU A 76 3.07 1.84 -10.13
C LEU A 76 3.77 1.65 -11.49
N LEU A 77 5.10 1.52 -11.45
CA LEU A 77 5.90 1.25 -12.65
C LEU A 77 5.65 -0.17 -13.16
N GLY A 78 5.59 -1.17 -12.27
CA GLY A 78 5.32 -2.55 -12.64
C GLY A 78 3.96 -2.73 -13.31
N ALA A 79 2.92 -2.08 -12.78
CA ALA A 79 1.59 -2.05 -13.37
C ALA A 79 1.63 -1.45 -14.79
N PHE A 80 2.23 -0.26 -14.95
CA PHE A 80 2.38 0.40 -16.24
C PHE A 80 3.10 -0.48 -17.28
N LEU A 81 4.22 -1.11 -16.90
CA LEU A 81 4.98 -2.00 -17.77
C LEU A 81 4.20 -3.27 -18.14
N SER A 82 3.43 -3.82 -17.18
CA SER A 82 2.60 -5.01 -17.41
C SER A 82 1.43 -4.73 -18.35
N ASP A 83 0.75 -3.59 -18.17
CA ASP A 83 -0.47 -3.23 -18.92
C ASP A 83 -0.15 -2.65 -20.30
N THR A 84 1.07 -2.14 -20.51
CA THR A 84 1.48 -1.51 -21.79
C THR A 84 2.33 -2.41 -22.67
N TYR A 85 3.29 -3.16 -22.11
CA TYR A 85 4.33 -3.82 -22.91
C TYR A 85 4.38 -5.34 -22.73
N PHE A 86 4.50 -5.83 -21.49
CA PHE A 86 4.93 -7.21 -21.25
C PHE A 86 3.78 -8.20 -20.99
N GLY A 87 2.65 -7.72 -20.50
CA GLY A 87 1.55 -8.55 -20.00
C GLY A 87 1.82 -9.09 -18.58
N ARG A 88 0.74 -9.34 -17.83
CA ARG A 88 0.79 -9.72 -16.41
C ARG A 88 1.63 -10.97 -16.14
N TYR A 89 1.52 -12.01 -16.99
CA TYR A 89 2.27 -13.27 -16.81
C TYR A 89 3.80 -13.07 -16.87
N LYS A 90 4.30 -12.32 -17.86
CA LYS A 90 5.75 -12.12 -18.04
C LYS A 90 6.31 -11.23 -16.93
N THR A 91 5.60 -10.15 -16.59
CA THR A 91 5.99 -9.26 -15.49
C THR A 91 6.03 -10.01 -14.16
N LEU A 92 5.01 -10.81 -13.85
CA LEU A 92 4.93 -11.59 -12.63
C LEU A 92 6.05 -12.64 -12.54
N GLY A 93 6.34 -13.34 -13.65
CA GLY A 93 7.43 -14.33 -13.70
C GLY A 93 8.82 -13.70 -13.47
N PHE A 94 9.12 -12.59 -14.17
CA PHE A 94 10.38 -11.86 -13.98
C PHE A 94 10.52 -11.33 -12.56
N ALA A 95 9.46 -10.74 -12.02
CA ALA A 95 9.46 -10.19 -10.66
C ALA A 95 9.60 -11.27 -9.59
N SER A 96 9.00 -12.46 -9.79
CA SER A 96 9.17 -13.61 -8.89
C SER A 96 10.62 -14.08 -8.85
N ILE A 97 11.27 -14.21 -10.02
CA ILE A 97 12.70 -14.58 -10.09
C ILE A 97 13.56 -13.50 -9.44
N SER A 98 13.29 -12.22 -9.70
CA SER A 98 14.02 -11.11 -9.07
C SER A 98 13.89 -11.14 -7.54
N SER A 99 12.68 -11.35 -7.02
CA SER A 99 12.45 -11.45 -5.57
C SER A 99 13.19 -12.64 -4.96
N PHE A 100 13.17 -13.80 -5.62
CA PHE A 100 13.96 -14.98 -5.21
C PHE A 100 15.45 -14.66 -5.14
N LEU A 101 16.02 -14.06 -6.20
CA LEU A 101 17.43 -13.68 -6.22
C LEU A 101 17.77 -12.65 -5.12
N GLY A 102 16.87 -11.70 -4.87
CA GLY A 102 17.02 -10.73 -3.78
C GLY A 102 17.08 -11.40 -2.40
N MET A 103 16.16 -12.34 -2.11
CA MET A 103 16.18 -13.11 -0.87
C MET A 103 17.41 -14.02 -0.77
N PHE A 104 17.82 -14.64 -1.88
CA PHE A 104 19.01 -15.47 -1.94
C PHE A 104 20.27 -14.67 -1.61
N VAL A 105 20.40 -13.46 -2.16
CA VAL A 105 21.48 -12.53 -1.82
C VAL A 105 21.50 -12.21 -0.32
N LEU A 106 20.33 -11.94 0.30
CA LEU A 106 20.25 -11.71 1.74
C LEU A 106 20.55 -12.96 2.59
N ALA A 107 20.19 -14.15 2.12
CA ALA A 107 20.57 -15.39 2.78
C ALA A 107 22.08 -15.60 2.73
N LEU A 108 22.72 -15.29 1.60
CA LEU A 108 24.19 -15.32 1.46
C LEU A 108 24.87 -14.31 2.39
N THR A 109 24.32 -13.11 2.57
CA THR A 109 24.88 -12.14 3.53
C THR A 109 24.81 -12.62 4.98
N ALA A 110 23.95 -13.59 5.31
CA ALA A 110 23.94 -14.20 6.64
C ALA A 110 24.75 -15.51 6.72
N GLY A 111 24.84 -16.27 5.63
CA GLY A 111 25.54 -17.54 5.58
C GLY A 111 27.05 -17.44 5.38
N ILE A 112 27.54 -16.39 4.73
CA ILE A 112 28.96 -16.20 4.41
C ILE A 112 29.53 -15.06 5.26
N SER A 113 30.43 -15.40 6.19
CA SER A 113 31.05 -14.45 7.13
C SER A 113 31.81 -13.29 6.49
N LYS A 114 32.24 -13.42 5.24
CA LYS A 114 32.90 -12.33 4.48
C LYS A 114 31.92 -11.29 3.94
N LEU A 115 30.62 -11.61 3.84
CA LEU A 115 29.59 -10.74 3.26
C LEU A 115 28.89 -9.85 4.29
N HIS A 116 29.28 -9.94 5.56
CA HIS A 116 28.83 -9.04 6.62
C HIS A 116 30.01 -8.68 7.56
N PRO A 117 29.90 -7.59 8.35
CA PRO A 117 30.91 -7.25 9.35
C PRO A 117 31.16 -8.37 10.36
N PRO A 118 32.35 -8.43 10.97
CA PRO A 118 32.58 -9.33 12.09
C PRO A 118 31.64 -9.00 13.25
N SER A 119 31.19 -10.05 13.94
CA SER A 119 30.30 -9.91 15.10
C SER A 119 30.99 -9.10 16.21
N CYS A 120 30.30 -8.09 16.72
CA CYS A 120 30.81 -7.35 17.86
C CYS A 120 30.71 -8.16 19.15
N GLY A 121 31.79 -8.22 19.93
CA GLY A 121 31.78 -8.82 21.26
C GLY A 121 30.99 -7.98 22.27
N LEU A 122 30.33 -8.63 23.24
CA LEU A 122 29.58 -8.00 24.33
C LEU A 122 30.42 -7.07 25.24
N LYS A 123 31.75 -7.16 25.21
CA LYS A 123 32.67 -6.38 26.07
C LYS A 123 33.20 -5.09 25.44
N ASP A 124 33.16 -4.94 24.11
CA ASP A 124 33.74 -3.79 23.38
C ASP A 124 32.68 -3.06 22.53
N MET A 125 31.58 -2.64 23.17
CA MET A 125 30.49 -1.90 22.52
C MET A 125 30.91 -0.57 21.87
N SER A 126 32.07 -0.01 22.24
CA SER A 126 32.58 1.25 21.70
C SER A 126 33.31 1.12 20.36
N MET A 127 33.62 -0.10 19.89
CA MET A 127 34.43 -0.34 18.68
C MET A 127 33.79 -1.35 17.71
N CYS A 128 32.47 -1.27 17.49
CA CYS A 128 31.84 -1.99 16.40
C CYS A 128 32.22 -1.41 15.04
N VAL A 129 32.82 -2.24 14.17
CA VAL A 129 33.10 -1.86 12.79
C VAL A 129 31.84 -2.04 11.95
N GLY A 130 31.46 -0.98 11.23
CA GLY A 130 30.36 -1.00 10.28
C GLY A 130 30.69 -1.78 8.99
N PRO A 131 29.73 -1.89 8.05
CA PRO A 131 29.95 -2.59 6.80
C PRO A 131 30.96 -1.89 5.92
N THR A 132 31.81 -2.70 5.27
CA THR A 132 32.66 -2.21 4.18
C THR A 132 31.80 -1.79 2.99
N VAL A 133 32.36 -0.95 2.10
CA VAL A 133 31.66 -0.49 0.90
C VAL A 133 31.16 -1.67 0.06
N TRP A 134 31.96 -2.73 -0.11
CA TRP A 134 31.55 -3.92 -0.87
C TRP A 134 30.41 -4.70 -0.22
N GLN A 135 30.43 -4.87 1.11
CA GLN A 135 29.34 -5.53 1.85
C GLN A 135 28.04 -4.72 1.74
N GLN A 136 28.15 -3.39 1.81
CA GLN A 136 27.01 -2.50 1.65
C GLN A 136 26.45 -2.51 0.23
N LEU A 137 27.31 -2.53 -0.80
CA LEU A 137 26.88 -2.65 -2.21
C LEU A 137 26.19 -3.99 -2.48
N PHE A 138 26.73 -5.09 -1.94
CA PHE A 138 26.13 -6.41 -2.10
C PHE A 138 24.77 -6.52 -1.41
N LEU A 139 24.64 -5.94 -0.20
CA LEU A 139 23.36 -5.79 0.48
C LEU A 139 22.37 -4.96 -0.36
N LEU A 140 22.78 -3.79 -0.84
CA LEU A 140 21.95 -2.92 -1.69
C LEU A 140 21.50 -3.61 -2.98
N PHE A 141 22.33 -4.44 -3.59
CA PHE A 141 21.97 -5.25 -4.74
C PHE A 141 20.80 -6.20 -4.43
N GLY A 142 20.86 -6.90 -3.29
CA GLY A 142 19.75 -7.75 -2.82
C GLY A 142 18.46 -6.97 -2.60
N PHE A 143 18.55 -5.81 -1.94
CA PHE A 143 17.40 -4.92 -1.73
C PHE A 143 16.82 -4.37 -3.05
N GLY A 144 17.67 -4.02 -4.02
CA GLY A 144 17.24 -3.59 -5.36
C GLY A 144 16.46 -4.67 -6.11
N LEU A 145 16.92 -5.92 -6.02
CA LEU A 145 16.21 -7.08 -6.60
C LEU A 145 14.85 -7.31 -5.92
N LEU A 146 14.76 -7.12 -4.60
CA LEU A 146 13.49 -7.18 -3.86
C LEU A 146 12.53 -6.06 -4.26
N VAL A 147 13.03 -4.84 -4.52
CA VAL A 147 12.21 -3.72 -5.02
C VAL A 147 11.61 -4.06 -6.38
N ILE A 148 12.40 -4.61 -7.31
CA ILE A 148 11.93 -5.06 -8.62
C ILE A 148 10.86 -6.15 -8.46
N GLY A 149 11.10 -7.11 -7.55
CA GLY A 149 10.15 -8.16 -7.20
C GLY A 149 8.82 -7.62 -6.69
N ALA A 150 8.87 -6.76 -5.67
CA ALA A 150 7.69 -6.11 -5.10
C ALA A 150 6.92 -5.30 -6.16
N GLY A 151 7.65 -4.63 -7.06
CA GLY A 151 7.09 -3.81 -8.13
C GLY A 151 6.27 -4.61 -9.15
N GLY A 152 6.72 -5.81 -9.55
CA GLY A 152 5.97 -6.62 -10.50
C GLY A 152 4.92 -7.53 -9.87
N ILE A 153 5.19 -8.09 -8.68
CA ILE A 153 4.30 -9.08 -8.04
C ILE A 153 3.01 -8.42 -7.53
N ARG A 154 3.13 -7.35 -6.74
CA ARG A 154 1.98 -6.74 -6.04
C ARG A 154 0.85 -6.28 -6.98
N PRO A 155 1.10 -5.56 -8.09
CA PRO A 155 0.03 -5.11 -8.96
C PRO A 155 -0.53 -6.23 -9.86
N CYS A 156 0.26 -7.28 -10.13
CA CYS A 156 -0.10 -8.29 -11.11
C CYS A 156 -0.76 -9.53 -10.49
N ASN A 157 -0.38 -9.97 -9.29
CA ASN A 157 -0.71 -11.33 -8.85
C ASN A 157 -2.21 -11.56 -8.62
N LEU A 158 -2.87 -10.65 -7.90
CA LEU A 158 -4.30 -10.72 -7.65
C LEU A 158 -5.12 -10.64 -8.96
N ALA A 159 -4.74 -9.70 -9.84
CA ALA A 159 -5.38 -9.51 -11.14
C ALA A 159 -5.19 -10.73 -12.05
N PHE A 160 -3.98 -11.28 -12.09
CA PHE A 160 -3.65 -12.48 -12.85
C PHE A 160 -4.45 -13.70 -12.40
N GLY A 161 -4.70 -13.85 -11.09
CA GLY A 161 -5.57 -14.89 -10.55
C GLY A 161 -7.02 -14.75 -10.98
N ALA A 162 -7.56 -13.52 -10.96
CA ALA A 162 -8.91 -13.24 -11.43
C ALA A 162 -9.08 -13.51 -12.93
N ASP A 163 -8.06 -13.20 -13.75
CA ASP A 163 -8.07 -13.41 -15.21
C ASP A 163 -8.26 -14.89 -15.63
N GLN A 164 -8.09 -15.84 -14.71
CA GLN A 164 -8.23 -17.27 -15.02
C GLN A 164 -9.67 -17.74 -15.15
N PHE A 165 -10.63 -16.91 -14.74
CA PHE A 165 -12.06 -17.19 -14.77
C PHE A 165 -12.77 -16.32 -15.79
N ASN A 166 -13.83 -16.84 -16.40
CA ASN A 166 -14.63 -16.07 -17.36
C ASN A 166 -15.63 -15.15 -16.61
N PRO A 167 -15.47 -13.81 -16.64
CA PRO A 167 -16.34 -12.88 -15.92
C PRO A 167 -17.78 -12.83 -16.47
N GLU A 168 -18.02 -13.25 -17.73
CA GLU A 168 -19.33 -13.22 -18.38
C GLU A 168 -20.23 -14.38 -17.94
N THR A 169 -19.66 -15.41 -17.32
CA THR A 169 -20.41 -16.60 -16.87
C THR A 169 -20.66 -16.58 -15.36
N GLU A 170 -21.85 -17.02 -14.93
CA GLU A 170 -22.18 -17.15 -13.50
C GLU A 170 -21.21 -18.07 -12.75
N SER A 171 -20.79 -19.17 -13.39
CA SER A 171 -19.77 -20.06 -12.84
C SER A 171 -18.42 -19.38 -12.65
N GLY A 172 -18.01 -18.52 -13.59
CA GLY A 172 -16.75 -17.78 -13.49
C GLY A 172 -16.80 -16.69 -12.42
N LYS A 173 -17.90 -15.93 -12.30
CA LYS A 173 -18.09 -14.96 -11.21
C LYS A 173 -18.02 -15.63 -9.84
N ARG A 174 -18.67 -16.79 -9.65
CA ARG A 174 -18.56 -17.59 -8.42
C ARG A 174 -17.13 -18.06 -8.17
N GLY A 175 -16.43 -18.49 -9.23
CA GLY A 175 -15.01 -18.87 -9.17
C GLY A 175 -14.11 -17.72 -8.70
N ILE A 176 -14.32 -16.52 -9.23
CA ILE A 176 -13.61 -15.29 -8.83
C ILE A 176 -13.85 -14.99 -7.34
N ASN A 177 -15.10 -15.04 -6.87
CA ASN A 177 -15.42 -14.80 -5.46
C ASN A 177 -14.77 -15.85 -4.55
N SER A 178 -14.80 -17.12 -4.94
CA SER A 178 -14.12 -18.20 -4.20
C SER A 178 -12.61 -17.99 -4.18
N PHE A 179 -12.02 -17.59 -5.31
CA PHE A 179 -10.61 -17.24 -5.42
C PHE A 179 -10.23 -16.12 -4.44
N PHE A 180 -10.97 -15.01 -4.40
CA PHE A 180 -10.71 -13.93 -3.45
C PHE A 180 -10.77 -14.41 -2.00
N ASN A 181 -11.80 -15.17 -1.61
CA ASN A 181 -11.92 -15.67 -0.24
C ASN A 181 -10.73 -16.56 0.17
N TRP A 182 -10.36 -17.51 -0.68
CA TRP A 182 -9.20 -18.37 -0.40
C TRP A 182 -7.89 -17.60 -0.42
N TYR A 183 -7.71 -16.68 -1.36
CA TYR A 183 -6.54 -15.81 -1.44
C TYR A 183 -6.33 -15.04 -0.13
N TYR A 184 -7.38 -14.38 0.38
CA TYR A 184 -7.28 -13.62 1.62
C TYR A 184 -7.08 -14.53 2.84
N PHE A 185 -7.72 -15.68 2.89
CA PHE A 185 -7.53 -16.65 3.97
C PHE A 185 -6.07 -17.14 4.06
N THR A 186 -5.50 -17.59 2.93
CA THR A 186 -4.12 -18.09 2.89
C THR A 186 -3.11 -16.97 3.08
N PHE A 187 -3.37 -15.76 2.57
CA PHE A 187 -2.56 -14.57 2.79
C PHE A 187 -2.44 -14.25 4.28
N THR A 188 -3.58 -14.17 5.00
CA THR A 188 -3.58 -13.84 6.43
C THR A 188 -2.83 -14.90 7.24
N PHE A 189 -3.05 -16.18 6.93
CA PHE A 189 -2.34 -17.28 7.57
C PHE A 189 -0.82 -17.23 7.31
N ALA A 190 -0.40 -16.98 6.07
CA ALA A 190 1.00 -16.83 5.69
C ALA A 190 1.68 -15.70 6.48
N VAL A 191 1.06 -14.52 6.53
CA VAL A 191 1.60 -13.36 7.26
C VAL A 191 1.78 -13.69 8.74
N MET A 192 0.80 -14.34 9.39
CA MET A 192 0.88 -14.71 10.81
C MET A 192 2.04 -15.66 11.09
N ILE A 193 2.27 -16.67 10.24
CA ILE A 193 3.40 -17.60 10.37
C ILE A 193 4.72 -16.85 10.16
N SER A 194 4.81 -15.98 9.16
CA SER A 194 6.03 -15.23 8.88
C SER A 194 6.45 -14.36 10.05
N VAL A 195 5.54 -13.57 10.61
CA VAL A 195 5.88 -12.64 11.71
C VAL A 195 6.13 -13.34 13.04
N THR A 196 5.80 -14.64 13.17
CA THR A 196 6.02 -15.44 14.38
C THR A 196 7.15 -16.43 14.20
N LEU A 197 6.90 -17.54 13.49
CA LEU A 197 7.80 -18.68 13.38
C LEU A 197 9.09 -18.31 12.65
N ILE A 198 8.99 -17.64 11.50
CA ILE A 198 10.19 -17.27 10.73
C ILE A 198 11.02 -16.24 11.51
N VAL A 199 10.39 -15.22 12.07
CA VAL A 199 11.06 -14.21 12.90
C VAL A 199 11.72 -14.83 14.14
N TYR A 200 11.10 -15.85 14.76
CA TYR A 200 11.69 -16.60 15.86
C TYR A 200 12.96 -17.34 15.42
N VAL A 201 12.93 -18.05 14.30
CA VAL A 201 14.14 -18.72 13.77
C VAL A 201 15.25 -17.71 13.48
N GLN A 202 14.91 -16.55 12.91
CA GLN A 202 15.87 -15.48 12.61
C GLN A 202 16.50 -14.88 13.88
N SER A 203 15.73 -14.69 14.94
CA SER A 203 16.16 -13.94 16.12
C SER A 203 16.80 -14.81 17.20
N ASP A 204 16.30 -16.03 17.39
CA ASP A 204 16.65 -16.87 18.54
C ASP A 204 17.38 -18.17 18.16
N VAL A 205 17.32 -18.59 16.89
CA VAL A 205 18.01 -19.80 16.40
C VAL A 205 19.27 -19.42 15.62
N ASN A 206 19.11 -18.88 14.42
CA ASN A 206 20.24 -18.54 13.54
C ASN A 206 19.78 -17.69 12.35
N TRP A 207 20.50 -16.59 12.05
CA TRP A 207 20.20 -15.72 10.92
C TRP A 207 20.31 -16.39 9.55
N ALA A 208 21.32 -17.23 9.32
CA ALA A 208 21.51 -17.92 8.05
C ALA A 208 20.36 -18.88 7.77
N LEU A 209 19.93 -19.67 8.77
CA LEU A 209 18.74 -20.52 8.65
C LEU A 209 17.47 -19.68 8.47
N GLY A 210 17.32 -18.63 9.27
CA GLY A 210 16.14 -17.76 9.28
C GLY A 210 15.91 -16.96 8.00
N LEU A 211 16.96 -16.66 7.22
CA LEU A 211 16.85 -16.04 5.88
C LEU A 211 16.84 -17.07 4.75
N SER A 212 17.39 -18.28 4.98
CA SER A 212 17.31 -19.38 4.02
C SER A 212 15.89 -19.95 3.88
N ILE A 213 15.13 -20.04 4.98
CA ILE A 213 13.73 -20.52 4.96
C ILE A 213 12.86 -19.67 4.01
N PRO A 214 12.78 -18.33 4.16
CA PRO A 214 12.10 -17.46 3.19
C PRO A 214 12.54 -17.65 1.75
N THR A 215 13.85 -17.82 1.53
CA THR A 215 14.42 -18.00 0.20
C THR A 215 13.94 -19.29 -0.46
N VAL A 216 13.92 -20.40 0.30
CA VAL A 216 13.40 -21.69 -0.18
C VAL A 216 11.90 -21.59 -0.46
N LEU A 217 11.12 -20.93 0.40
CA LEU A 217 9.69 -20.71 0.18
C LEU A 217 9.45 -19.89 -1.10
N MET A 218 10.27 -18.86 -1.36
CA MET A 218 10.19 -18.11 -2.61
C MET A 218 10.57 -18.94 -3.84
N LEU A 219 11.53 -19.87 -3.72
CA LEU A 219 11.85 -20.82 -4.79
C LEU A 219 10.68 -21.77 -5.10
N LEU A 220 10.04 -22.28 -4.04
CA LEU A 220 8.81 -23.08 -4.14
C LEU A 220 7.70 -22.28 -4.84
N SER A 221 7.50 -21.01 -4.46
CA SER A 221 6.58 -20.08 -5.11
C SER A 221 6.84 -20.00 -6.62
N CYS A 222 8.08 -19.72 -7.03
CA CYS A 222 8.47 -19.65 -8.44
C CYS A 222 8.17 -20.98 -9.17
N THR A 223 8.51 -22.10 -8.54
CA THR A 223 8.31 -23.43 -9.13
C THR A 223 6.83 -23.73 -9.35
N VAL A 224 5.99 -23.47 -8.34
CA VAL A 224 4.53 -23.64 -8.43
C VAL A 224 3.94 -22.73 -9.51
N PHE A 225 4.40 -21.48 -9.59
CA PHE A 225 3.96 -20.54 -10.62
C PHE A 225 4.26 -21.06 -12.03
N PHE A 226 5.52 -21.42 -12.33
CA PHE A 226 5.92 -21.85 -13.67
C PHE A 226 5.32 -23.19 -14.08
N MET A 227 5.04 -24.10 -13.12
CA MET A 227 4.36 -25.37 -13.37
C MET A 227 2.97 -25.17 -14.03
N GLY A 228 2.27 -24.08 -13.70
CA GLY A 228 0.97 -23.74 -14.29
C GLY A 228 1.01 -23.04 -15.65
N SER A 229 2.19 -22.76 -16.22
CA SER A 229 2.36 -21.94 -17.43
C SER A 229 1.53 -22.38 -18.65
N ARG A 230 1.30 -23.70 -18.81
CA ARG A 230 0.49 -24.28 -19.90
C ARG A 230 -1.02 -24.24 -19.62
N ILE A 231 -1.43 -23.96 -18.39
CA ILE A 231 -2.83 -23.94 -17.94
C ILE A 231 -3.36 -22.50 -17.91
N TYR A 232 -2.49 -21.52 -17.66
CA TYR A 232 -2.90 -20.14 -17.46
C TYR A 232 -3.44 -19.46 -18.71
N VAL A 233 -4.48 -18.66 -18.50
CA VAL A 233 -4.95 -17.63 -19.42
C VAL A 233 -3.98 -16.45 -19.36
N LYS A 234 -3.45 -16.07 -20.51
CA LYS A 234 -2.48 -14.97 -20.67
C LYS A 234 -3.14 -13.85 -21.44
N VAL A 235 -3.68 -12.87 -20.71
CA VAL A 235 -4.36 -11.70 -21.27
C VAL A 235 -3.34 -10.79 -21.97
N LYS A 236 -3.70 -10.28 -23.16
CA LYS A 236 -2.86 -9.34 -23.90
C LYS A 236 -2.93 -7.95 -23.24
N PRO A 237 -1.85 -7.15 -23.27
CA PRO A 237 -1.88 -5.79 -22.71
C PRO A 237 -2.84 -4.88 -23.52
N GLU A 238 -3.75 -4.16 -22.83
CA GLU A 238 -4.74 -3.26 -23.45
C GLU A 238 -4.39 -1.76 -23.25
N GLY A 239 -3.19 -1.45 -22.76
CA GLY A 239 -2.70 -0.10 -22.48
C GLY A 239 -2.99 0.36 -21.05
N SER A 240 -2.31 1.43 -20.62
CA SER A 240 -2.41 1.95 -19.26
C SER A 240 -3.35 3.16 -19.14
N PRO A 241 -4.27 3.20 -18.16
CA PRO A 241 -5.07 4.41 -17.91
C PRO A 241 -4.21 5.60 -17.44
N LEU A 242 -2.99 5.37 -16.95
CA LEU A 242 -2.02 6.45 -16.65
C LEU A 242 -1.67 7.25 -17.91
N THR A 243 -1.58 6.59 -19.06
CA THR A 243 -1.34 7.27 -20.34
C THR A 243 -2.45 8.27 -20.65
N SER A 244 -3.70 7.93 -20.38
CA SER A 244 -4.84 8.84 -20.56
C SER A 244 -4.76 10.05 -19.62
N VAL A 245 -4.33 9.87 -18.37
CA VAL A 245 -4.10 10.97 -17.43
C VAL A 245 -3.04 11.95 -17.97
N VAL A 246 -1.91 11.43 -18.44
CA VAL A 246 -0.82 12.25 -18.98
C VAL A 246 -1.27 12.96 -20.27
N GLN A 247 -2.00 12.29 -21.15
CA GLN A 247 -2.54 12.88 -22.38
C GLN A 247 -3.42 14.11 -22.09
N VAL A 248 -4.34 14.01 -21.13
CA VAL A 248 -5.22 15.12 -20.73
C VAL A 248 -4.39 16.28 -20.17
N ILE A 249 -3.41 16.03 -19.29
CA ILE A 249 -2.56 17.07 -18.71
C ILE A 249 -1.74 17.78 -19.81
N VAL A 250 -1.13 17.01 -20.72
CA VAL A 250 -0.33 17.54 -21.83
C VAL A 250 -1.20 18.37 -22.78
N SER A 251 -2.37 17.85 -23.17
CA SER A 251 -3.29 18.55 -24.07
C SER A 251 -3.84 19.83 -23.44
N ALA A 252 -4.28 19.79 -22.17
CA ALA A 252 -4.74 20.96 -21.43
C ALA A 252 -3.64 22.04 -21.33
N THR A 253 -2.39 21.63 -21.13
CA THR A 253 -1.24 22.53 -21.04
C THR A 253 -0.92 23.18 -22.40
N LYS A 254 -0.94 22.40 -23.49
CA LYS A 254 -0.78 22.93 -24.86
C LYS A 254 -1.88 23.93 -25.22
N LYS A 255 -3.12 23.63 -24.82
CA LYS A 255 -4.32 24.45 -25.07
C LYS A 255 -4.56 25.53 -23.99
N ARG A 256 -3.60 25.77 -23.07
CA ARG A 256 -3.79 26.66 -21.91
C ARG A 256 -4.16 28.10 -22.25
N ARG A 257 -3.75 28.59 -23.43
CA ARG A 257 -4.03 29.96 -23.90
C ARG A 257 -5.43 30.14 -24.50
N LEU A 258 -6.14 29.06 -24.78
CA LEU A 258 -7.49 29.12 -25.35
C LEU A 258 -8.52 29.52 -24.29
N ARG A 259 -9.55 30.25 -24.73
CA ARG A 259 -10.72 30.57 -23.90
C ARG A 259 -11.66 29.37 -23.88
N LEU A 260 -12.26 29.12 -22.71
CA LEU A 260 -13.29 28.09 -22.57
C LEU A 260 -14.57 28.59 -23.26
N PRO A 261 -15.30 27.71 -23.97
CA PRO A 261 -16.60 28.06 -24.52
C PRO A 261 -17.60 28.43 -23.43
N ASP A 262 -18.58 29.27 -23.75
CA ASP A 262 -19.63 29.70 -22.82
C ASP A 262 -20.57 28.56 -22.41
N GLN A 263 -20.72 27.54 -23.27
CA GLN A 263 -21.44 26.29 -22.99
C GLN A 263 -20.52 25.06 -23.16
N PRO A 264 -19.72 24.70 -22.14
CA PRO A 264 -18.74 23.62 -22.21
C PRO A 264 -19.35 22.24 -22.49
N SER A 265 -20.52 21.95 -21.91
CA SER A 265 -21.18 20.64 -22.03
C SER A 265 -21.61 20.26 -23.46
N LEU A 266 -21.82 21.25 -24.32
CA LEU A 266 -22.29 21.08 -25.71
C LEU A 266 -21.17 21.24 -26.76
N SER A 267 -20.12 21.99 -26.44
CA SER A 267 -19.08 22.39 -27.40
C SER A 267 -17.75 21.62 -27.24
N LEU A 268 -17.55 20.94 -26.12
CA LEU A 268 -16.36 20.12 -25.91
C LEU A 268 -16.47 18.78 -26.63
N PHE A 269 -15.32 18.25 -27.04
CA PHE A 269 -15.23 17.00 -27.79
C PHE A 269 -15.78 15.82 -27.00
N ASN A 270 -17.02 15.44 -27.31
CA ASN A 270 -17.78 14.41 -26.60
C ASN A 270 -18.02 13.19 -27.49
N HIS A 271 -16.95 12.49 -27.83
CA HIS A 271 -17.06 11.19 -28.49
C HIS A 271 -17.23 10.06 -27.47
N ILE A 272 -18.32 9.31 -27.58
CA ILE A 272 -18.61 8.12 -26.77
C ILE A 272 -18.41 6.91 -27.68
N SER A 273 -17.44 6.06 -27.35
CA SER A 273 -17.26 4.79 -28.05
C SER A 273 -18.41 3.84 -27.68
N SER A 274 -18.98 3.18 -28.68
CA SER A 274 -20.04 2.18 -28.54
C SER A 274 -19.64 0.95 -27.70
N ASN A 275 -18.33 0.74 -27.46
CA ASN A 275 -17.79 -0.35 -26.63
C ASN A 275 -17.35 0.11 -25.22
N SER A 276 -17.74 1.31 -24.78
CA SER A 276 -17.35 1.81 -23.45
C SER A 276 -18.11 1.10 -22.32
N ILE A 277 -17.38 0.34 -21.48
CA ILE A 277 -17.90 -0.26 -20.24
C ILE A 277 -18.17 0.80 -19.16
N ASN A 278 -17.60 2.01 -19.30
CA ASN A 278 -17.68 3.05 -18.28
C ASN A 278 -19.04 3.78 -18.27
N SER A 279 -19.54 4.03 -17.05
CA SER A 279 -20.58 5.02 -16.79
C SER A 279 -20.22 6.42 -17.29
N LYS A 280 -21.18 7.08 -17.94
CA LYS A 280 -21.03 8.47 -18.44
C LYS A 280 -20.86 9.43 -17.26
N LEU A 281 -19.73 10.14 -17.22
CA LEU A 281 -19.49 11.17 -16.22
C LEU A 281 -20.12 12.48 -16.67
N SER A 282 -20.89 13.12 -15.79
CA SER A 282 -21.42 14.47 -16.00
C SER A 282 -20.29 15.50 -15.96
N HIS A 283 -20.40 16.56 -16.77
CA HIS A 283 -19.48 17.70 -16.68
C HIS A 283 -19.52 18.32 -15.29
N THR A 284 -18.36 18.78 -14.81
CA THR A 284 -18.22 19.45 -13.52
C THR A 284 -17.41 20.74 -13.61
N ASP A 285 -17.75 21.72 -12.77
CA ASP A 285 -17.07 23.02 -12.73
C ASP A 285 -15.76 23.03 -11.93
N GLN A 286 -15.43 21.96 -11.21
CA GLN A 286 -14.13 21.87 -10.54
C GLN A 286 -13.03 21.59 -11.58
N PHE A 287 -11.92 22.33 -11.48
CA PHE A 287 -10.76 22.20 -12.37
C PHE A 287 -11.04 22.47 -13.86
N ARG A 288 -11.80 23.53 -14.17
CA ARG A 288 -12.13 23.96 -15.56
C ARG A 288 -10.93 24.12 -16.49
N PHE A 289 -9.71 24.30 -15.97
CA PHE A 289 -8.52 24.36 -16.82
C PHE A 289 -8.25 23.04 -17.57
N LEU A 290 -8.68 21.89 -17.03
CA LEU A 290 -8.55 20.58 -17.68
C LEU A 290 -9.51 20.42 -18.86
N ASP A 291 -10.65 21.13 -18.86
CA ASP A 291 -11.63 21.14 -19.96
C ASP A 291 -11.00 21.63 -21.27
N LYS A 292 -9.91 22.40 -21.18
CA LYS A 292 -9.16 22.87 -22.35
C LYS A 292 -8.59 21.73 -23.20
N ALA A 293 -8.36 20.54 -22.63
CA ALA A 293 -7.89 19.37 -23.38
C ALA A 293 -8.92 18.87 -24.42
N ALA A 294 -10.21 19.16 -24.20
CA ALA A 294 -11.32 18.72 -25.05
C ALA A 294 -11.81 19.82 -26.01
N ILE A 295 -11.13 20.97 -26.10
CA ILE A 295 -11.45 22.01 -27.09
C ILE A 295 -10.99 21.55 -28.48
N VAL A 296 -11.88 21.55 -29.47
CA VAL A 296 -11.55 21.24 -30.87
C VAL A 296 -10.94 22.46 -31.56
N ILE A 297 -9.79 22.28 -32.22
CA ILE A 297 -9.11 23.30 -33.04
C ILE A 297 -9.15 22.84 -34.51
N PRO A 298 -9.16 23.73 -35.52
CA PRO A 298 -9.16 23.33 -36.94
C PRO A 298 -8.02 22.39 -37.38
N GLU A 299 -6.91 22.39 -36.64
CA GLU A 299 -5.74 21.56 -36.88
C GLU A 299 -5.84 20.15 -36.26
N ASP A 300 -6.90 19.87 -35.50
CA ASP A 300 -7.16 18.56 -34.90
C ASP A 300 -7.87 17.65 -35.93
N GLN A 301 -7.30 16.47 -36.18
CA GLN A 301 -7.87 15.48 -37.08
C GLN A 301 -8.75 14.50 -36.31
N ILE A 302 -9.93 14.21 -36.85
CA ILE A 302 -10.89 13.25 -36.32
C ILE A 302 -10.97 12.10 -37.34
N ASN A 303 -10.79 10.88 -36.85
CA ASN A 303 -10.87 9.66 -37.65
C ASN A 303 -12.30 9.40 -38.13
N SER A 304 -12.45 8.49 -39.10
CA SER A 304 -13.76 8.13 -39.69
C SER A 304 -14.76 7.56 -38.67
N ASP A 305 -14.26 7.00 -37.57
CA ASP A 305 -15.03 6.45 -36.44
C ASP A 305 -15.45 7.52 -35.41
N GLY A 306 -15.08 8.80 -35.64
CA GLY A 306 -15.32 9.90 -34.71
C GLY A 306 -14.31 10.00 -33.56
N SER A 307 -13.28 9.14 -33.53
CA SER A 307 -12.20 9.21 -32.53
C SER A 307 -11.15 10.27 -32.89
N ALA A 308 -10.42 10.77 -31.89
CA ALA A 308 -9.33 11.71 -32.14
C ALA A 308 -8.13 10.98 -32.77
N ALA A 309 -7.64 11.46 -33.92
CA ALA A 309 -6.48 10.88 -34.59
C ALA A 309 -5.19 10.96 -33.74
N ASN A 310 -5.08 12.00 -32.90
CA ASN A 310 -3.97 12.16 -31.97
C ASN A 310 -4.47 12.44 -30.53
N PRO A 311 -4.53 11.41 -29.67
CA PRO A 311 -4.94 11.54 -28.26
C PRO A 311 -4.07 12.48 -27.41
N TRP A 312 -2.84 12.81 -27.86
CA TRP A 312 -1.93 13.76 -27.18
C TRP A 312 -2.23 15.23 -27.49
N ARG A 313 -3.19 15.49 -28.39
CA ARG A 313 -3.58 16.84 -28.83
C ARG A 313 -5.06 17.12 -28.61
N LEU A 314 -5.93 16.12 -28.73
CA LEU A 314 -7.36 16.24 -28.47
C LEU A 314 -7.82 15.06 -27.60
N CYS A 315 -8.40 15.37 -26.43
CA CYS A 315 -8.92 14.38 -25.50
C CYS A 315 -10.45 14.44 -25.43
N ARG A 316 -11.08 13.32 -25.09
CA ARG A 316 -12.54 13.25 -24.93
C ARG A 316 -12.98 13.86 -23.61
N MET A 317 -14.19 14.40 -23.56
CA MET A 317 -14.78 14.98 -22.35
C MET A 317 -14.83 13.99 -21.19
N GLN A 318 -15.19 12.73 -21.47
CA GLN A 318 -15.15 11.64 -20.49
C GLN A 318 -13.74 11.49 -19.87
N GLN A 319 -12.69 11.46 -20.70
CA GLN A 319 -11.30 11.34 -20.20
C GLN A 319 -10.89 12.53 -19.33
N VAL A 320 -11.39 13.74 -19.63
CA VAL A 320 -11.16 14.92 -18.80
C VAL A 320 -11.83 14.78 -17.44
N GLU A 321 -13.09 14.38 -17.40
CA GLU A 321 -13.82 14.17 -16.14
C GLU A 321 -13.24 13.03 -15.29
N GLU A 322 -12.70 11.99 -15.95
CA GLU A 322 -11.94 10.93 -15.27
C GLU A 322 -10.73 11.53 -14.52
N VAL A 323 -9.94 12.38 -15.17
CA VAL A 323 -8.78 13.05 -14.56
C VAL A 323 -9.19 14.04 -13.47
N LYS A 324 -10.32 14.73 -13.62
CA LYS A 324 -10.87 15.59 -12.55
C LYS A 324 -11.21 14.78 -11.31
N CYS A 325 -11.80 13.59 -11.44
CA CYS A 325 -12.07 12.71 -10.30
C CYS A 325 -10.78 12.36 -9.54
N LEU A 326 -9.72 11.98 -10.26
CA LEU A 326 -8.40 11.73 -9.68
C LEU A 326 -7.86 12.99 -8.96
N THR A 327 -7.95 14.14 -9.62
CA THR A 327 -7.44 15.41 -9.08
C THR A 327 -8.15 15.82 -7.78
N ARG A 328 -9.46 15.55 -7.65
CA ARG A 328 -10.21 15.79 -6.40
C ARG A 328 -9.74 14.91 -5.25
N VAL A 329 -9.23 13.71 -5.53
CA VAL A 329 -8.77 12.77 -4.50
C VAL A 329 -7.41 13.18 -3.92
N ILE A 330 -6.56 13.86 -4.70
CA ILE A 330 -5.18 14.21 -4.30
C ILE A 330 -5.08 14.93 -2.93
N PRO A 331 -5.89 15.96 -2.60
CA PRO A 331 -5.81 16.61 -1.29
C PRO A 331 -6.11 15.66 -0.12
N ILE A 332 -7.10 14.78 -0.27
CA ILE A 332 -7.42 13.78 0.75
C ILE A 332 -6.30 12.73 0.84
N TRP A 333 -5.77 12.29 -0.31
CA TRP A 333 -4.63 11.38 -0.37
C TRP A 333 -3.38 11.97 0.31
N ALA A 334 -3.11 13.27 0.17
CA ALA A 334 -1.99 13.93 0.84
C ALA A 334 -2.11 13.85 2.37
N SER A 335 -3.32 13.96 2.93
CA SER A 335 -3.54 13.80 4.37
C SER A 335 -3.25 12.38 4.88
N ALA A 336 -3.39 11.36 4.02
CA ALA A 336 -3.08 9.98 4.37
C ALA A 336 -1.57 9.75 4.58
N ILE A 337 -0.71 10.58 3.97
CA ILE A 337 0.75 10.49 4.12
C ILE A 337 1.14 10.68 5.59
N ILE A 338 0.65 11.74 6.24
CA ILE A 338 0.96 12.02 7.66
C ILE A 338 0.38 10.94 8.56
N TYR A 339 -0.84 10.48 8.28
CA TYR A 339 -1.45 9.35 8.99
C TYR A 339 -0.54 8.11 8.96
N HIS A 340 -0.03 7.74 7.79
CA HIS A 340 0.81 6.56 7.66
C HIS A 340 2.18 6.71 8.34
N VAL A 341 2.68 7.94 8.58
CA VAL A 341 3.92 8.14 9.35
C VAL A 341 3.79 7.56 10.76
N ALA A 342 2.63 7.70 11.40
CA ALA A 342 2.36 7.15 12.73
C ALA A 342 2.44 5.60 12.72
N ILE A 343 1.88 4.97 11.69
CA ILE A 343 1.91 3.51 11.52
C ILE A 343 3.32 3.01 11.22
N VAL A 344 4.09 3.72 10.38
CA VAL A 344 5.49 3.39 10.09
C VAL A 344 6.34 3.39 11.37
N GLN A 345 6.08 4.27 12.34
CA GLN A 345 6.81 4.24 13.62
C GLN A 345 6.54 2.96 14.42
N GLN A 346 5.31 2.43 14.37
CA GLN A 346 4.97 1.18 15.05
C GLN A 346 5.69 -0.04 14.44
N GLN A 347 6.06 0.03 13.16
CA GLN A 347 6.84 -1.03 12.50
C GLN A 347 8.35 -0.88 12.71
N THR A 348 8.81 0.29 13.17
CA THR A 348 10.23 0.63 13.29
C THR A 348 10.62 0.79 14.76
N TYR A 349 10.31 1.94 15.38
CA TYR A 349 10.74 2.24 16.75
C TYR A 349 10.09 1.34 17.81
N ALA A 350 8.87 0.83 17.60
CA ALA A 350 8.30 -0.12 18.55
C ALA A 350 9.14 -1.41 18.66
N VAL A 351 9.84 -1.81 17.59
CA VAL A 351 10.79 -2.94 17.62
C VAL A 351 12.00 -2.59 18.49
N PHE A 352 12.50 -1.35 18.41
CA PHE A 352 13.58 -0.90 19.28
C PHE A 352 13.15 -0.79 20.75
N GLN A 353 11.93 -0.30 21.02
CA GLN A 353 11.36 -0.31 22.37
C GLN A 353 11.25 -1.74 22.91
N ALA A 354 10.78 -2.69 22.08
CA ALA A 354 10.69 -4.10 22.45
C ALA A 354 12.07 -4.70 22.77
N LEU A 355 13.12 -4.38 21.99
CA LEU A 355 14.49 -4.86 22.25
C LEU A 355 15.07 -4.36 23.58
N GLN A 356 14.62 -3.22 24.09
CA GLN A 356 15.03 -2.66 25.39
C GLN A 356 13.97 -2.83 26.49
N SER A 357 13.06 -3.79 26.34
CA SER A 357 12.04 -4.15 27.33
C SER A 357 12.12 -5.64 27.67
N ASP A 358 11.51 -6.05 28.78
CA ASP A 358 11.44 -7.47 29.16
C ASP A 358 10.45 -8.22 28.27
N ARG A 359 10.96 -9.00 27.33
CA ARG A 359 10.15 -9.77 26.36
C ARG A 359 9.74 -11.15 26.87
N ARG A 360 10.00 -11.49 28.14
CA ARG A 360 9.60 -12.77 28.72
C ARG A 360 8.08 -12.85 28.86
N LEU A 361 7.52 -13.99 28.47
CA LEU A 361 6.09 -14.25 28.64
C LEU A 361 5.83 -14.88 30.00
N GLY A 362 5.20 -14.12 30.91
CA GLY A 362 4.88 -14.56 32.26
C GLY A 362 6.13 -14.86 33.09
N SER A 363 6.10 -15.93 33.89
CA SER A 363 7.25 -16.43 34.67
C SER A 363 8.16 -17.39 33.88
N GLY A 364 7.89 -17.58 32.58
CA GLY A 364 8.62 -18.52 31.73
C GLY A 364 9.99 -18.02 31.27
N LYS A 365 10.75 -18.92 30.63
CA LYS A 365 12.04 -18.61 29.98
C LYS A 365 11.90 -18.13 28.53
N PHE A 366 10.73 -18.30 27.92
CA PHE A 366 10.49 -17.93 26.52
C PHE A 366 10.45 -16.41 26.36
N GLN A 367 11.23 -15.90 25.40
CA GLN A 367 11.26 -14.49 25.03
C GLN A 367 10.62 -14.31 23.66
N ILE A 368 9.69 -13.36 23.56
CA ILE A 368 9.07 -13.03 22.27
C ILE A 368 10.09 -12.26 21.42
N PRO A 369 10.33 -12.64 20.15
CA PRO A 369 11.18 -11.86 19.26
C PRO A 369 10.64 -10.43 19.12
N ALA A 370 11.53 -9.42 19.10
CA ALA A 370 11.10 -8.02 19.16
C ALA A 370 10.29 -7.61 17.93
N ALA A 371 10.68 -8.09 16.74
CA ALA A 371 9.95 -7.85 15.51
C ALA A 371 8.57 -8.54 15.47
N SER A 372 8.36 -9.62 16.24
CA SER A 372 7.08 -10.33 16.30
C SER A 372 5.98 -9.56 17.01
N TYR A 373 6.29 -8.48 17.75
CA TYR A 373 5.28 -7.67 18.45
C TYR A 373 4.23 -7.10 17.49
N ILE A 374 4.55 -6.89 16.21
CA ILE A 374 3.59 -6.43 15.20
C ILE A 374 2.36 -7.35 15.06
N ILE A 375 2.44 -8.60 15.50
CA ILE A 375 1.29 -9.52 15.52
C ILE A 375 0.10 -8.97 16.31
N PHE A 376 0.34 -8.18 17.37
CA PHE A 376 -0.76 -7.60 18.16
C PHE A 376 -1.57 -6.58 17.35
N CYS A 377 -0.93 -5.86 16.43
CA CYS A 377 -1.61 -5.00 15.46
C CYS A 377 -2.50 -5.84 14.51
N MET A 378 -1.95 -6.93 13.98
CA MET A 378 -2.66 -7.83 13.06
C MET A 378 -3.84 -8.55 13.72
N ILE A 379 -3.67 -9.03 14.95
CA ILE A 379 -4.75 -9.65 15.74
C ILE A 379 -5.85 -8.63 16.01
N SER A 380 -5.48 -7.41 16.42
CA SER A 380 -6.46 -6.34 16.66
C SER A 380 -7.27 -6.02 15.41
N LEU A 381 -6.61 -5.84 14.26
CA LEU A 381 -7.28 -5.63 12.97
C LEU A 381 -8.22 -6.79 12.62
N THR A 382 -7.74 -8.04 12.76
CA THR A 382 -8.51 -9.26 12.43
C THR A 382 -9.76 -9.41 13.31
N ILE A 383 -9.66 -9.08 14.60
CA ILE A 383 -10.80 -9.09 15.53
C ILE A 383 -11.74 -7.92 15.24
N TRP A 384 -11.20 -6.76 14.88
CA TRP A 384 -11.98 -5.55 14.66
C TRP A 384 -12.88 -5.62 13.43
N ILE A 385 -12.43 -6.21 12.32
CA ILE A 385 -13.22 -6.33 11.07
C ILE A 385 -14.62 -6.94 11.31
N PRO A 386 -14.76 -8.15 11.88
CA PRO A 386 -16.08 -8.74 12.11
C PRO A 386 -16.92 -7.94 13.11
N ILE A 387 -16.30 -7.31 14.11
CA ILE A 387 -17.00 -6.43 15.07
C ILE A 387 -17.57 -5.21 14.32
N TYR A 388 -16.76 -4.58 13.47
CA TYR A 388 -17.18 -3.43 12.69
C TYR A 388 -18.35 -3.78 11.77
N ASP A 389 -18.22 -4.83 10.97
CA ASP A 389 -19.22 -5.20 9.97
C ASP A 389 -20.52 -5.75 10.57
N ARG A 390 -20.42 -6.54 11.65
CA ARG A 390 -21.60 -7.23 12.23
C ARG A 390 -22.28 -6.47 13.35
N ILE A 391 -21.56 -5.58 14.06
CA ILE A 391 -22.10 -4.88 15.22
C ILE A 391 -22.18 -3.38 14.95
N VAL A 392 -21.07 -2.76 14.54
CA VAL A 392 -20.99 -1.29 14.40
C VAL A 392 -21.80 -0.80 13.20
N VAL A 393 -21.62 -1.37 12.02
CA VAL A 393 -22.32 -0.95 10.79
C VAL A 393 -23.84 -1.07 10.92
N PRO A 394 -24.43 -2.20 11.37
CA PRO A 394 -25.88 -2.28 11.54
C PRO A 394 -26.42 -1.30 12.59
N SER A 395 -25.69 -1.07 13.68
CA SER A 395 -26.08 -0.12 14.72
C SER A 395 -26.06 1.32 14.22
N LEU A 396 -25.01 1.71 13.49
CA LEU A 396 -24.91 3.04 12.88
C LEU A 396 -25.93 3.24 11.76
N ARG A 397 -26.21 2.21 10.95
CA ARG A 397 -27.24 2.26 9.91
C ARG A 397 -28.63 2.56 10.48
N LYS A 398 -28.96 2.00 11.66
CA LYS A 398 -30.21 2.32 12.38
C LYS A 398 -30.28 3.79 12.83
N LEU A 399 -29.14 4.40 13.15
CA LEU A 399 -29.08 5.78 13.64
C LEU A 399 -28.98 6.83 12.53
N THR A 400 -28.22 6.57 11.47
CA THR A 400 -27.89 7.56 10.43
C THR A 400 -28.69 7.41 9.15
N GLY A 401 -29.36 6.26 8.95
CA GLY A 401 -30.05 5.93 7.71
C GLY A 401 -29.15 5.66 6.49
N LYS A 402 -27.81 5.70 6.66
CA LYS A 402 -26.85 5.44 5.57
C LYS A 402 -26.53 3.95 5.47
N GLU A 403 -26.41 3.42 4.25
CA GLU A 403 -26.14 1.99 4.02
C GLU A 403 -24.87 1.48 4.73
N GLY A 404 -23.78 2.25 4.68
CA GLY A 404 -22.53 1.96 5.39
C GLY A 404 -22.47 2.44 6.85
N GLY A 405 -23.57 2.95 7.41
CA GLY A 405 -23.63 3.54 8.75
C GLY A 405 -23.01 4.94 8.85
N ILE A 406 -21.79 5.15 8.35
CA ILE A 406 -21.14 6.48 8.27
C ILE A 406 -20.54 6.69 6.88
N THR A 407 -20.18 7.93 6.53
CA THR A 407 -19.49 8.17 5.26
C THR A 407 -18.06 7.63 5.32
N VAL A 408 -17.51 7.27 4.17
CA VAL A 408 -16.12 6.77 4.09
C VAL A 408 -15.13 7.81 4.60
N LEU A 409 -15.35 9.11 4.33
CA LEU A 409 -14.53 10.19 4.88
C LEU A 409 -14.65 10.31 6.41
N GLN A 410 -15.83 10.06 7.00
CA GLN A 410 -15.96 10.01 8.47
C GLN A 410 -15.18 8.83 9.05
N ARG A 411 -15.26 7.65 8.41
CA ARG A 411 -14.50 6.45 8.80
C ARG A 411 -12.99 6.72 8.76
N MET A 412 -12.50 7.35 7.69
CA MET A 412 -11.10 7.78 7.57
C MET A 412 -10.71 8.77 8.67
N GLY A 413 -11.55 9.78 8.93
CA GLY A 413 -11.32 10.79 9.98
C GLY A 413 -11.19 10.18 11.37
N ILE A 414 -12.02 9.19 11.72
CA ILE A 414 -11.91 8.45 12.99
C ILE A 414 -10.53 7.79 13.10
N GLY A 415 -10.06 7.14 12.04
CA GLY A 415 -8.73 6.53 12.05
C GLY A 415 -7.59 7.55 12.14
N ILE A 416 -7.71 8.76 11.57
CA ILE A 416 -6.72 9.84 11.82
C ILE A 416 -6.68 10.20 13.31
N VAL A 417 -7.83 10.37 13.96
CA VAL A 417 -7.89 10.67 15.41
C VAL A 417 -7.28 9.53 16.23
N LEU A 418 -7.62 8.27 15.92
CA LEU A 418 -7.03 7.10 16.58
C LEU A 418 -5.52 7.02 16.39
N SER A 419 -4.98 7.44 15.23
CA SER A 419 -3.54 7.51 15.01
C SER A 419 -2.84 8.51 15.94
N VAL A 420 -3.48 9.66 16.23
CA VAL A 420 -2.98 10.64 17.20
C VAL A 420 -2.98 10.04 18.60
N ILE A 421 -4.07 9.39 19.00
CA ILE A 421 -4.17 8.69 20.29
C ILE A 421 -3.11 7.59 20.40
N THR A 422 -2.86 6.84 19.33
CA THR A 422 -1.82 5.81 19.25
C THR A 422 -0.44 6.39 19.55
N MET A 423 -0.10 7.54 18.96
CA MET A 423 1.19 8.21 19.21
C MET A 423 1.29 8.75 20.65
N LEU A 424 0.21 9.30 21.20
CA LEU A 424 0.18 9.74 22.61
C LEU A 424 0.39 8.58 23.57
N VAL A 425 -0.31 7.45 23.36
CA VAL A 425 -0.11 6.24 24.16
C VAL A 425 1.32 5.72 24.03
N SER A 426 1.87 5.73 22.80
CA SER A 426 3.27 5.31 22.58
C SER A 426 4.27 6.19 23.33
N ALA A 427 4.02 7.51 23.40
CA ALA A 427 4.84 8.45 24.14
C ALA A 427 4.81 8.18 25.66
N LEU A 428 3.62 7.96 26.21
CA LEU A 428 3.44 7.65 27.64
C LEU A 428 4.07 6.31 28.03
N VAL A 429 3.92 5.29 27.17
CA VAL A 429 4.56 3.97 27.36
C VAL A 429 6.08 4.11 27.33
N GLU A 430 6.62 4.90 26.40
CA GLU A 430 8.06 5.14 26.32
C GLU A 430 8.61 5.90 27.54
N GLU A 431 7.90 6.93 27.98
CA GLU A 431 8.25 7.70 29.18
C GLU A 431 8.33 6.77 30.40
N ARG A 432 7.36 5.86 30.54
CA ARG A 432 7.37 4.85 31.62
C ARG A 432 8.52 3.86 31.46
N ARG A 433 8.77 3.34 30.25
CA ARG A 433 9.85 2.38 29.95
C ARG A 433 11.21 2.96 30.29
N ARG A 434 11.44 4.19 29.85
CA ARG A 434 12.67 4.95 30.11
C ARG A 434 12.83 5.23 31.60
N THR A 435 11.78 5.67 32.29
CA THR A 435 11.83 5.93 33.73
C THR A 435 12.25 4.68 34.50
N LEU A 436 11.61 3.54 34.21
CA LEU A 436 11.97 2.26 34.85
C LEU A 436 13.39 1.81 34.53
N ALA A 437 13.89 2.08 33.32
CA ALA A 437 15.27 1.77 32.95
C ALA A 437 16.32 2.61 33.71
N LEU A 438 15.94 3.80 34.16
CA LEU A 438 16.82 4.73 34.89
C LEU A 438 16.72 4.59 36.42
N THR A 439 15.56 4.13 36.94
CA THR A 439 15.31 4.07 38.39
C THR A 439 15.35 2.67 38.99
N HIS A 440 15.14 1.61 38.20
CA HIS A 440 15.13 0.22 38.68
C HIS A 440 16.32 -0.58 38.13
N PRO A 441 16.64 -1.73 38.77
CA PRO A 441 17.65 -2.67 38.24
C PRO A 441 17.28 -3.12 36.83
N THR A 442 18.25 -3.07 35.93
CA THR A 442 18.10 -3.51 34.53
C THR A 442 18.37 -5.00 34.40
N LEU A 443 17.74 -5.65 33.41
CA LEU A 443 17.75 -7.11 33.26
C LEU A 443 18.94 -7.63 32.44
N GLY A 444 19.75 -6.74 31.89
CA GLY A 444 20.86 -7.05 30.99
C GLY A 444 21.11 -5.93 30.00
N ILE A 445 21.89 -6.22 28.95
CA ILE A 445 22.25 -5.27 27.91
C ILE A 445 21.82 -5.82 26.55
N ALA A 446 21.04 -5.04 25.81
CA ALA A 446 20.68 -5.30 24.42
C ALA A 446 21.84 -4.91 23.49
N HIS A 447 22.15 -5.78 22.53
CA HIS A 447 23.25 -5.58 21.58
C HIS A 447 23.11 -4.26 20.81
N GLY A 448 24.15 -3.41 20.87
CA GLY A 448 24.19 -2.08 20.25
C GLY A 448 23.19 -1.05 20.81
N LYS A 449 22.38 -1.40 21.81
CA LYS A 449 21.22 -0.62 22.26
C LYS A 449 21.24 -0.25 23.74
N GLY A 450 22.12 -0.81 24.55
CA GLY A 450 22.25 -0.45 25.97
C GLY A 450 21.34 -1.28 26.88
N ALA A 451 21.09 -0.80 28.10
CA ALA A 451 20.45 -1.61 29.13
C ALA A 451 18.97 -1.96 28.81
N ILE A 452 18.54 -3.15 29.23
CA ILE A 452 17.16 -3.65 29.08
C ILE A 452 16.35 -3.21 30.30
N SER A 453 15.26 -2.46 30.05
CA SER A 453 14.32 -2.03 31.08
C SER A 453 13.61 -3.23 31.71
N SER A 454 13.34 -3.16 33.01
CA SER A 454 12.53 -4.15 33.73
C SER A 454 11.04 -4.09 33.38
N MET A 455 10.62 -3.13 32.56
CA MET A 455 9.25 -3.03 32.05
C MET A 455 8.92 -4.22 31.14
N SER A 456 7.81 -4.90 31.43
CA SER A 456 7.30 -5.94 30.53
C SER A 456 6.96 -5.36 29.15
N GLY A 457 7.47 -6.00 28.10
CA GLY A 457 7.18 -5.64 26.72
C GLY A 457 5.70 -5.79 26.36
N LEU A 458 4.89 -6.49 27.18
CA LEU A 458 3.44 -6.55 27.03
C LEU A 458 2.76 -5.16 27.11
N TRP A 459 3.42 -4.18 27.72
CA TRP A 459 2.94 -2.79 27.71
C TRP A 459 3.01 -2.10 26.33
N LEU A 460 3.61 -2.73 25.32
CA LEU A 460 3.54 -2.27 23.93
C LEU A 460 2.23 -2.71 23.25
N ILE A 461 1.47 -3.65 23.84
CA ILE A 461 0.21 -4.15 23.27
C ILE A 461 -0.84 -3.04 23.08
N PRO A 462 -1.06 -2.10 24.03
CA PRO A 462 -2.04 -1.02 23.86
C PRO A 462 -1.78 -0.16 22.62
N GLN A 463 -0.55 0.31 22.40
CA GLN A 463 -0.21 1.11 21.20
C GLN A 463 -0.37 0.29 19.91
N LEU A 464 0.01 -0.99 19.92
CA LEU A 464 -0.11 -1.86 18.74
C LEU A 464 -1.56 -2.23 18.43
N THR A 465 -2.39 -2.38 19.47
CA THR A 465 -3.83 -2.64 19.33
C THR A 465 -4.53 -1.41 18.75
N LEU A 466 -4.22 -0.22 19.28
CA LEU A 466 -4.72 1.04 18.72
C LEU A 466 -4.25 1.24 17.27
N ALA A 467 -3.02 0.85 16.92
CA ALA A 467 -2.55 0.86 15.53
C ALA A 467 -3.38 -0.07 14.63
N GLY A 468 -3.74 -1.28 15.09
CA GLY A 468 -4.61 -2.20 14.34
C GLY A 468 -6.02 -1.65 14.12
N LEU A 469 -6.63 -1.07 15.15
CA LEU A 469 -7.92 -0.36 15.01
C LEU A 469 -7.83 0.80 14.03
N THR A 470 -6.74 1.56 14.12
CA THR A 470 -6.44 2.70 13.26
C THR A 470 -6.39 2.29 11.78
N GLU A 471 -5.71 1.18 11.45
CA GLU A 471 -5.70 0.58 10.11
C GLU A 471 -7.11 0.15 9.66
N GLY A 472 -7.88 -0.49 10.54
CA GLY A 472 -9.24 -0.96 10.24
C GLY A 472 -10.22 0.17 9.90
N PHE A 473 -10.04 1.36 10.49
CA PHE A 473 -10.81 2.55 10.16
C PHE A 473 -10.28 3.28 8.92
N ASN A 474 -9.00 3.62 8.90
CA ASN A 474 -8.46 4.51 7.88
C ASN A 474 -7.96 3.78 6.65
N SER A 475 -7.12 2.75 6.79
CA SER A 475 -6.51 2.08 5.64
C SER A 475 -7.57 1.34 4.80
N ILE A 476 -8.50 0.64 5.44
CA ILE A 476 -9.65 0.06 4.73
C ILE A 476 -10.52 1.16 4.11
N GLY A 477 -10.79 2.24 4.86
CA GLY A 477 -11.57 3.38 4.36
C GLY A 477 -10.92 4.07 3.15
N GLN A 478 -9.59 4.18 3.11
CA GLN A 478 -8.86 4.72 1.97
C GLN A 478 -9.01 3.85 0.72
N ILE A 479 -8.85 2.53 0.87
CA ILE A 479 -9.01 1.59 -0.25
C ILE A 479 -10.43 1.67 -0.80
N GLU A 480 -11.44 1.65 0.08
CA GLU A 480 -12.85 1.80 -0.28
C GLU A 480 -13.12 3.15 -0.97
N PHE A 481 -12.56 4.24 -0.42
CA PHE A 481 -12.70 5.58 -0.98
C PHE A 481 -12.10 5.66 -2.38
N TYR A 482 -10.84 5.24 -2.56
CA TYR A 482 -10.20 5.28 -3.87
C TYR A 482 -10.94 4.41 -4.87
N TYR A 483 -11.39 3.20 -4.48
CA TYR A 483 -12.14 2.33 -5.36
C TYR A 483 -13.45 2.95 -5.85
N ASN A 484 -14.22 3.57 -4.93
CA ASN A 484 -15.52 4.17 -5.24
C ASN A 484 -15.41 5.50 -6.00
N GLN A 485 -14.36 6.27 -5.74
CA GLN A 485 -14.20 7.61 -6.32
C GLN A 485 -13.43 7.61 -7.64
N PHE A 486 -12.67 6.57 -7.94
CA PHE A 486 -12.02 6.43 -9.23
C PHE A 486 -13.03 6.01 -10.32
N PRO A 487 -12.82 6.44 -11.57
CA PRO A 487 -13.49 5.87 -12.74
C PRO A 487 -13.31 4.36 -12.85
N GLU A 488 -14.25 3.68 -13.51
CA GLU A 488 -14.29 2.21 -13.56
C GLU A 488 -13.08 1.63 -14.32
N ASN A 489 -12.71 2.25 -15.43
CA ASN A 489 -11.48 1.98 -16.17
C ASN A 489 -10.17 2.32 -15.43
N MET A 490 -10.22 3.02 -14.29
CA MET A 490 -9.04 3.44 -13.51
C MET A 490 -8.97 2.78 -12.13
N ARG A 491 -9.81 1.77 -11.84
CA ARG A 491 -9.81 1.09 -10.53
C ARG A 491 -8.48 0.42 -10.19
N SER A 492 -7.69 -0.01 -11.17
CA SER A 492 -6.33 -0.52 -10.93
C SER A 492 -5.39 0.57 -10.39
N ILE A 493 -5.57 1.83 -10.81
CA ILE A 493 -4.79 2.97 -10.32
C ILE A 493 -5.16 3.32 -8.88
N ALA A 494 -6.41 3.08 -8.46
CA ALA A 494 -6.87 3.32 -7.09
C ALA A 494 -6.01 2.55 -6.06
N GLY A 495 -5.69 1.28 -6.34
CA GLY A 495 -4.79 0.48 -5.51
C GLY A 495 -3.37 1.06 -5.45
N SER A 496 -2.86 1.55 -6.57
CA SER A 496 -1.54 2.19 -6.63
C SER A 496 -1.46 3.49 -5.82
N PHE A 497 -2.54 4.27 -5.73
CA PHE A 497 -2.57 5.48 -4.90
C PHE A 497 -2.35 5.18 -3.42
N PHE A 498 -2.94 4.08 -2.91
CA PHE A 498 -2.70 3.64 -1.54
C PHE A 498 -1.21 3.35 -1.29
N PHE A 499 -0.58 2.57 -2.16
CA PHE A 499 0.85 2.29 -2.04
C PHE A 499 1.73 3.53 -2.23
N CYS A 500 1.39 4.44 -3.16
CA CYS A 500 2.09 5.72 -3.31
C CYS A 500 2.00 6.58 -2.04
N GLY A 501 0.86 6.53 -1.33
CA GLY A 501 0.69 7.21 -0.03
C GLY A 501 1.62 6.62 1.03
N MET A 502 1.70 5.29 1.11
CA MET A 502 2.67 4.60 1.99
C MET A 502 4.13 4.85 1.59
N ALA A 503 4.41 5.04 0.30
CA ALA A 503 5.73 5.40 -0.17
C ALA A 503 6.11 6.81 0.33
N GLY A 504 5.21 7.78 0.13
CA GLY A 504 5.37 9.14 0.64
C GLY A 504 5.58 9.20 2.14
N SER A 505 4.83 8.39 2.91
CA SER A 505 4.96 8.37 4.37
C SER A 505 6.27 7.75 4.83
N SER A 506 6.76 6.72 4.13
CA SER A 506 8.05 6.08 4.45
C SER A 506 9.20 7.06 4.21
N TYR A 507 9.20 7.78 3.08
CA TYR A 507 10.20 8.83 2.83
C TYR A 507 10.11 9.97 3.82
N LEU A 508 8.89 10.43 4.15
CA LEU A 508 8.68 11.48 5.14
C LEU A 508 9.15 11.04 6.54
N SER A 509 8.89 9.79 6.93
CA SER A 509 9.38 9.19 8.17
C SER A 509 10.92 9.21 8.24
N GLY A 510 11.61 8.74 7.18
CA GLY A 510 13.07 8.79 7.10
C GLY A 510 13.62 10.23 7.18
N PHE A 511 12.95 11.17 6.53
CA PHE A 511 13.30 12.59 6.60
C PHE A 511 13.13 13.16 8.02
N LEU A 512 12.00 12.90 8.68
CA LEU A 512 11.73 13.33 10.05
C LEU A 512 12.76 12.77 11.03
N VAL A 513 13.06 11.47 10.96
CA VAL A 513 14.09 10.83 11.78
C VAL A 513 15.45 11.50 11.59
N THR A 514 15.83 11.78 10.34
CA THR A 514 17.12 12.41 10.02
C THR A 514 17.20 13.84 10.53
N ILE A 515 16.14 14.64 10.36
CA ILE A 515 16.11 16.02 10.85
C ILE A 515 16.15 16.05 12.36
N VAL A 516 15.28 15.30 13.04
CA VAL A 516 15.22 15.26 14.50
C VAL A 516 16.55 14.82 15.08
N HIS A 517 17.21 13.83 14.49
CA HIS A 517 18.54 13.44 14.93
C HIS A 517 19.55 14.59 14.80
N LYS A 518 19.62 15.23 13.62
CA LYS A 518 20.59 16.32 13.38
C LYS A 518 20.35 17.54 14.29
N THR A 519 19.10 17.90 14.53
CA THR A 519 18.75 19.08 15.34
C THR A 519 18.89 18.82 16.84
N THR A 520 18.65 17.59 17.30
CA THR A 520 18.67 17.26 18.74
C THR A 520 20.02 16.71 19.22
N ALA A 521 20.90 16.27 18.32
CA ALA A 521 22.21 15.73 18.68
C ALA A 521 23.09 16.69 19.51
N GLY A 522 22.95 18.01 19.32
CA GLY A 522 23.67 19.04 20.08
C GLY A 522 22.84 19.77 21.14
N ALA A 523 21.59 19.35 21.36
CA ALA A 523 20.70 20.02 22.31
C ALA A 523 21.07 19.69 23.76
N ALA A 524 20.93 20.68 24.66
CA ALA A 524 21.17 20.50 26.10
C ALA A 524 20.27 19.42 26.75
N THR A 525 19.10 19.14 26.14
CA THR A 525 18.16 18.09 26.57
C THR A 525 18.54 16.68 26.08
N GLY A 526 19.62 16.54 25.31
CA GLY A 526 20.08 15.29 24.71
C GLY A 526 19.41 14.95 23.38
N ASN A 527 20.06 14.09 22.60
CA ASN A 527 19.53 13.56 21.34
C ASN A 527 18.21 12.83 21.59
N TRP A 528 17.18 13.09 20.80
CA TRP A 528 15.89 12.41 20.94
C TRP A 528 15.97 10.96 20.47
N LEU A 529 16.78 10.69 19.46
CA LEU A 529 16.89 9.39 18.79
C LEU A 529 18.34 8.85 18.85
N PRO A 530 18.93 8.59 20.04
CA PRO A 530 20.25 7.96 20.15
C PRO A 530 20.17 6.45 19.96
N GLU A 531 21.34 5.80 19.89
CA GLU A 531 21.44 4.33 19.82
C GLU A 531 20.84 3.63 21.04
N ASP A 532 21.06 4.19 22.23
CA ASP A 532 20.46 3.72 23.49
C ASP A 532 19.25 4.57 23.84
N LEU A 533 18.03 4.03 23.67
CA LEU A 533 16.79 4.75 23.92
C LEU A 533 16.66 5.21 25.38
N ASN A 534 17.36 4.57 26.34
CA ASN A 534 17.35 5.01 27.74
C ASN A 534 18.01 6.39 27.91
N LYS A 535 18.97 6.72 27.03
CA LYS A 535 19.64 8.03 26.97
C LYS A 535 18.89 9.02 26.07
N GLY A 536 17.88 8.54 25.34
CA GLY A 536 17.11 9.32 24.37
C GLY A 536 15.83 9.92 24.93
N ARG A 537 15.14 10.65 24.05
CA ARG A 537 13.80 11.21 24.27
C ARG A 537 12.87 10.83 23.11
N LEU A 538 12.67 9.52 22.94
CA LEU A 538 11.77 8.97 21.93
C LEU A 538 10.31 9.37 22.20
N ASP A 539 9.95 9.58 23.46
CA ASP A 539 8.69 10.18 23.90
C ASP A 539 8.41 11.52 23.20
N TYR A 540 9.40 12.42 23.14
CA TYR A 540 9.28 13.71 22.44
C TYR A 540 9.08 13.55 20.93
N PHE A 541 9.73 12.57 20.31
CA PHE A 541 9.50 12.27 18.90
C PHE A 541 8.07 11.78 18.65
N TYR A 542 7.52 10.94 19.53
CA TYR A 542 6.11 10.52 19.43
C TYR A 542 5.13 11.67 19.68
N TYR A 543 5.39 12.56 20.65
CA TYR A 543 4.58 13.77 20.84
C TYR A 543 4.61 14.69 19.61
N MET A 544 5.76 14.85 18.96
CA MET A 544 5.90 15.61 17.71
C MET A 544 5.01 15.02 16.60
N ILE A 545 5.01 13.69 16.42
CA ILE A 545 4.17 13.03 15.42
C ILE A 545 2.69 13.15 15.79
N ALA A 546 2.33 13.08 17.08
CA ALA A 546 0.96 13.32 17.53
C ALA A 546 0.49 14.74 17.19
N ALA A 547 1.34 15.76 17.40
CA ALA A 547 1.04 17.14 17.04
C ALA A 547 0.88 17.33 15.52
N LEU A 548 1.76 16.72 14.71
CA LEU A 548 1.62 16.69 13.25
C LEU A 548 0.32 16.01 12.81
N GLY A 549 -0.05 14.90 13.46
CA GLY A 549 -1.30 14.19 13.22
C GLY A 549 -2.53 15.04 13.54
N PHE A 550 -2.49 15.82 14.63
CA PHE A 550 -3.57 16.75 14.99
C PHE A 550 -3.72 17.88 13.96
N LEU A 551 -2.62 18.50 13.53
CA LEU A 551 -2.65 19.50 12.46
C LEU A 551 -3.17 18.91 11.13
N ASN A 552 -2.75 17.69 10.82
CA ASN A 552 -3.22 16.96 9.65
C ASN A 552 -4.72 16.64 9.72
N PHE A 553 -5.28 16.38 10.90
CA PHE A 553 -6.71 16.22 11.06
C PHE A 553 -7.47 17.50 10.70
N GLY A 554 -6.97 18.68 11.10
CA GLY A 554 -7.52 19.96 10.68
C GLY A 554 -7.49 20.14 9.15
N TYR A 555 -6.36 19.84 8.52
CA TYR A 555 -6.22 19.84 7.05
C TYR A 555 -7.18 18.85 6.37
N PHE A 556 -7.31 17.63 6.91
CA PHE A 556 -8.23 16.61 6.40
C PHE A 556 -9.68 17.10 6.45
N LEU A 557 -10.11 17.74 7.55
CA LEU A 557 -11.47 18.28 7.67
C LEU A 557 -11.75 19.37 6.62
N MET A 558 -10.78 20.25 6.35
CA MET A 558 -10.91 21.25 5.28
C MET A 558 -11.06 20.58 3.90
N CYS A 559 -10.22 19.58 3.61
CA CYS A 559 -10.28 18.84 2.35
C CYS A 559 -11.57 18.03 2.21
N ALA A 560 -12.02 17.38 3.28
CA ALA A 560 -13.25 16.60 3.30
C ALA A 560 -14.50 17.46 3.08
N ARG A 561 -14.51 18.70 3.58
CA ARG A 561 -15.59 19.68 3.30
C ARG A 561 -15.56 20.21 1.86
N TRP A 562 -14.38 20.36 1.29
CA TRP A 562 -14.20 20.81 -0.10
C TRP A 562 -14.50 19.71 -1.14
N TYR A 563 -14.35 18.44 -0.75
CA TYR A 563 -14.48 17.30 -1.64
C TYR A 563 -15.92 17.07 -2.15
N ARG A 564 -16.06 16.82 -3.46
CA ARG A 564 -17.32 16.44 -4.09
C ARG A 564 -17.23 15.01 -4.60
N TYR A 565 -18.17 14.17 -4.16
CA TYR A 565 -18.25 12.76 -4.56
C TYR A 565 -18.53 12.63 -6.06
N LYS A 566 -17.94 11.59 -6.68
CA LYS A 566 -18.22 11.19 -8.05
C LYS A 566 -19.72 10.93 -8.23
N GLY A 567 -20.32 11.51 -9.28
CA GLY A 567 -21.75 11.34 -9.60
C GLY A 567 -22.69 12.37 -8.96
N SER A 568 -22.22 13.25 -8.06
CA SER A 568 -23.06 14.27 -7.41
C SER A 568 -23.42 15.48 -8.31
N GLY A 569 -23.18 15.39 -9.62
CA GLY A 569 -23.37 16.47 -10.60
C GLY A 569 -24.67 16.40 -11.41
N GLY A 570 -25.55 15.44 -11.13
CA GLY A 570 -26.90 15.45 -11.66
C GLY A 570 -27.77 16.37 -10.83
N THR A 571 -28.10 17.56 -11.36
CA THR A 571 -29.26 18.31 -10.88
C THR A 571 -30.46 17.36 -10.92
N THR A 572 -31.00 17.02 -9.76
CA THR A 572 -32.35 16.47 -9.63
C THR A 572 -33.30 17.49 -10.22
N LEU A 573 -33.58 17.36 -11.52
CA LEU A 573 -34.93 17.60 -12.02
C LEU A 573 -35.68 16.32 -11.70
N GLU A 574 -36.08 16.17 -10.43
CA GLU A 574 -37.30 15.46 -10.13
C GLU A 574 -38.39 16.19 -10.91
N VAL A 575 -38.69 15.68 -12.11
CA VAL A 575 -40.03 15.85 -12.64
C VAL A 575 -40.89 15.06 -11.66
N GLU A 576 -41.50 15.77 -10.71
CA GLU A 576 -42.75 15.33 -10.09
C GLU A 576 -43.70 14.97 -11.24
N MET A 577 -43.67 13.71 -11.66
CA MET A 577 -44.84 13.10 -12.25
C MET A 577 -45.80 12.91 -11.10
N ASP A 578 -46.58 13.96 -10.90
CA ASP A 578 -47.77 14.01 -10.06
C ASP A 578 -48.69 12.85 -10.48
N THR A 579 -48.50 11.68 -9.88
CA THR A 579 -49.45 10.57 -9.99
C THR A 579 -50.73 11.01 -9.29
N LYS A 580 -51.63 11.64 -10.06
CA LYS A 580 -53.03 11.82 -9.71
C LYS A 580 -53.57 10.47 -9.21
N LYS A 581 -53.93 10.41 -7.94
CA LYS A 581 -54.73 9.33 -7.35
C LYS A 581 -56.02 9.18 -8.17
N PRO A 582 -56.46 7.97 -8.52
CA PRO A 582 -57.78 7.79 -9.09
C PRO A 582 -58.82 8.12 -8.02
N GLU A 583 -59.71 9.04 -8.35
CA GLU A 583 -60.95 9.29 -7.61
C GLU A 583 -61.72 7.97 -7.47
N LYS A 584 -62.05 7.63 -6.22
CA LYS A 584 -63.05 6.60 -5.94
C LYS A 584 -64.41 7.19 -6.30
N PHE A 585 -65.05 6.65 -7.33
CA PHE A 585 -66.48 6.82 -7.51
C PHE A 585 -67.24 5.95 -6.48
N PRO A 586 -68.29 6.49 -5.84
CA PRO A 586 -69.13 5.72 -4.94
C PRO A 586 -70.23 5.01 -5.72
N VAL A 587 -70.26 3.68 -5.68
CA VAL A 587 -71.50 2.86 -5.64
C VAL A 587 -71.22 1.65 -4.77
#